data_AF-A0A1H9CIA4-F1
#
_entry.id   AF-A0A1H9CIA4-F1
#
_cell.length_a   1.000
_cell.length_b   1.000
_cell.length_c   1.000
_cell.angle_alpha   90.00
_cell.angle_beta   90.00
_cell.angle_gamma   90.00
#
_symmetry.space_group_name_H-M   'P 1'
#
loop_
_entity.id
_entity.type
_entity.pdbx_description
1 polymer ?
#
loop_
_entity_poly.entity_id
_entity_poly.type
_entity_poly.pdbx_seq_one_letter_code
_entity_poly.pdbx_strand_id
1 'polypeptide(L)' 'MKIALVFEKKTSNHGVYTDMAWGGLVKTPIYNKKIPLGSAERARIENRYQAESLNRAVGQGTPSVQNPIGNPCN' A
#
# COMPACT_ATOMS: atom_id res chain seq x y z
N MET A 1 -22.11 5.22 -28.43
CA MET A 1 -22.18 4.83 -27.00
C MET A 1 -20.76 4.54 -26.52
N LYS A 2 -20.24 5.33 -25.58
CA LYS A 2 -18.90 5.16 -25.02
C LYS A 2 -18.95 4.07 -23.94
N ILE A 3 -18.34 2.93 -24.21
CA ILE A 3 -18.11 1.88 -23.21
C ILE A 3 -17.02 2.40 -22.28
N ALA A 4 -17.42 2.85 -21.09
CA ALA A 4 -16.48 3.05 -20.00
C ALA A 4 -16.12 1.66 -19.46
N LEU A 5 -14.95 1.16 -19.87
CA LEU A 5 -14.28 0.06 -19.19
C LEU A 5 -13.94 0.55 -17.78
N VAL A 6 -14.82 0.27 -16.82
CA VAL A 6 -14.47 0.34 -15.40
C VAL A 6 -13.51 -0.81 -15.15
N PHE A 7 -12.21 -0.52 -15.18
CA PHE A 7 -11.22 -1.39 -14.57
C PHE A 7 -11.45 -1.34 -13.06
N GLU A 8 -12.35 -2.17 -12.56
CA GLU A 8 -12.28 -2.59 -11.16
C GLU A 8 -10.93 -3.30 -11.01
N LYS A 9 -9.93 -2.58 -10.50
CA LYS A 9 -8.75 -3.22 -9.93
C LYS A 9 -9.26 -4.08 -8.79
N LYS A 10 -9.50 -5.36 -9.09
CA LYS A 10 -9.62 -6.43 -8.10
C LYS A 10 -8.27 -6.46 -7.38
N THR A 11 -8.12 -5.62 -6.35
CA THR A 11 -7.00 -5.69 -5.43
C THR A 11 -7.06 -7.07 -4.82
N SER A 12 -6.26 -8.00 -5.34
CA SER A 12 -6.13 -9.29 -4.71
C SER A 12 -5.65 -9.01 -3.28
N ASN A 13 -6.36 -9.52 -2.27
CA ASN A 13 -5.99 -9.31 -0.87
C ASN A 13 -4.52 -9.70 -0.61
N HIS A 14 -3.97 -10.59 -1.45
CA HIS A 14 -2.56 -10.95 -1.51
C HIS A 14 -1.60 -9.75 -1.62
N GLY A 15 -1.92 -8.75 -2.46
CA GLY A 15 -1.07 -7.57 -2.61
C GLY A 15 -1.01 -6.73 -1.34
N VAL A 16 -2.13 -6.62 -0.63
CA VAL A 16 -2.24 -5.85 0.62
C VAL A 16 -1.47 -6.52 1.75
N TYR A 17 -1.65 -7.83 1.95
CA TYR A 17 -0.90 -8.57 2.97
C TYR A 17 0.59 -8.63 2.68
N THR A 18 0.98 -8.71 1.41
CA THR A 18 2.39 -8.65 1.01
C THR A 18 2.99 -7.29 1.35
N ASP A 19 2.28 -6.20 1.07
CA ASP A 19 2.72 -4.86 1.45
C ASP A 19 2.84 -4.70 2.97
N MET A 20 1.89 -5.23 3.74
CA MET A 20 1.96 -5.20 5.20
C MET A 20 3.17 -5.98 5.73
N ALA A 21 3.45 -7.16 5.17
CA ALA A 21 4.62 -7.96 5.55
C ALA A 21 5.92 -7.21 5.25
N TRP A 22 6.03 -6.59 4.08
CA TRP A 22 7.17 -5.74 3.73
C TRP A 22 7.24 -4.47 4.59
N GLY A 23 6.09 -3.90 4.96
CA GLY A 23 5.97 -2.75 5.86
C GLY A 23 6.63 -2.97 7.23
N GLY A 24 6.45 -4.17 7.80
CA GLY A 24 7.13 -4.57 9.04
C GLY A 24 8.66 -4.72 8.91
N LEU A 25 9.18 -4.84 7.69
CA LEU A 25 10.61 -4.92 7.40
C LEU A 25 11.21 -3.57 6.99
N VAL A 26 10.43 -2.48 6.99
CA VAL A 26 10.93 -1.14 6.69
C VAL A 26 12.10 -0.82 7.62
N LYS A 27 13.21 -0.31 7.06
CA LYS A 27 14.53 -0.07 7.69
C LYS A 27 15.48 -1.26 7.76
N THR A 28 15.08 -2.46 7.36
CA THR A 28 16.02 -3.59 7.28
C THR A 28 16.88 -3.52 6.00
N PRO A 29 18.10 -4.09 6.02
CA PRO A 29 18.92 -4.20 4.81
C PRO A 29 18.23 -4.97 3.68
N ILE A 30 17.44 -6.00 4.02
CA ILE A 30 16.72 -6.80 3.03
C ILE A 30 15.63 -6.00 2.33
N TYR A 31 14.90 -5.16 3.07
CA TYR A 31 13.92 -4.24 2.51
C TYR A 31 14.59 -3.25 1.56
N ASN A 32 15.66 -2.58 2.01
CA ASN A 32 16.37 -1.59 1.18
C ASN A 32 16.98 -2.21 -0.10
N LYS A 33 17.41 -3.47 -0.05
CA LYS A 33 17.94 -4.19 -1.21
C LYS A 33 16.85 -4.60 -2.20
N LYS A 34 15.67 -4.99 -1.71
CA LYS A 34 14.55 -5.46 -2.54
C LYS A 34 13.69 -4.33 -3.07
N ILE A 35 13.50 -3.29 -2.27
CA ILE A 35 12.60 -2.16 -2.50
C ILE A 35 13.44 -0.87 -2.38
N PRO A 36 14.08 -0.44 -3.49
CA PRO A 36 15.03 0.67 -3.46
C PRO A 36 14.34 1.99 -3.09
N LEU A 37 15.11 2.88 -2.46
CA LEU A 37 14.69 4.23 -2.11
C LEU A 37 14.19 4.99 -3.37
N GLY A 38 13.10 5.74 -3.21
CA GLY A 38 12.49 6.52 -4.29
C GLY A 38 11.62 5.72 -5.26
N SER A 39 11.54 4.38 -5.14
CA SER A 39 10.63 3.58 -5.96
C SER A 39 9.16 3.84 -5.57
N ALA A 40 8.28 3.83 -6.58
CA ALA A 40 6.84 3.95 -6.35
C ALA A 40 6.28 2.81 -5.48
N GLU A 41 6.89 1.63 -5.56
CA GLU A 41 6.55 0.48 -4.72
C GLU A 41 6.88 0.74 -3.25
N ARG A 42 8.04 1.36 -2.97
CA ARG A 42 8.40 1.75 -1.61
C ARG A 42 7.38 2.69 -1.00
N ALA A 43 7.03 3.76 -1.72
CA ALA A 43 6.03 4.71 -1.27
C ALA A 43 4.67 4.03 -1.03
N ARG A 44 4.25 3.12 -1.91
CA ARG A 44 3.02 2.33 -1.73
C ARG A 44 3.06 1.48 -0.46
N ILE A 45 4.14 0.73 -0.23
CA ILE A 45 4.28 -0.17 0.92
C ILE A 45 4.34 0.61 2.23
N GLU A 46 5.16 1.67 2.29
CA GLU A 46 5.29 2.51 3.49
C GLU A 46 3.95 3.22 3.79
N ASN A 47 3.29 3.78 2.79
CA ASN A 47 1.98 4.42 2.98
C ASN A 47 0.90 3.42 3.39
N ARG A 48 0.91 2.20 2.83
CA ARG A 48 -0.01 1.11 3.22
C ARG A 48 0.17 0.78 4.69
N TYR A 49 1.42 0.50 5.09
CA TYR A 49 1.75 0.15 6.47
C TYR A 49 1.33 1.26 7.45
N GLN A 50 1.59 2.52 7.11
CA GLN A 50 1.15 3.65 7.94
C GLN A 50 -0.36 3.83 7.95
N ALA A 51 -1.05 3.64 6.82
CA ALA A 51 -2.50 3.78 6.74
C ALA A 51 -3.21 2.76 7.64
N GLU A 52 -2.77 1.50 7.61
CA GLU A 52 -3.28 0.46 8.53
C GLU A 52 -2.96 0.80 9.99
N SER A 53 -1.72 1.25 10.28
CA SER A 53 -1.29 1.54 11.66
C SER A 53 -2.01 2.73 12.29
N LEU A 54 -2.34 3.75 11.49
CA LEU A 54 -3.00 4.98 11.93
C LEU A 54 -4.52 4.96 11.74
N ASN A 55 -5.05 3.91 11.12
CA ASN A 55 -6.44 3.78 10.70
C ASN A 55 -6.97 5.03 9.97
N ARG A 56 -6.16 5.58 9.06
CA ARG A 56 -6.52 6.77 8.24
C ARG A 56 -5.77 6.76 6.92
N ALA A 57 -6.28 7.52 5.95
CA ALA A 57 -5.62 7.65 4.66
C ALA A 57 -4.23 8.31 4.78
N VAL A 58 -3.24 7.75 4.06
CA VAL A 58 -1.87 8.27 3.97
C VAL A 58 -1.51 8.51 2.50
N GLY A 59 -0.76 9.58 2.22
CA GLY A 59 -0.35 9.93 0.85
C GLY A 59 -1.41 10.66 0.04
N GLN A 60 -2.32 11.40 0.70
CA GLN A 60 -3.34 12.22 0.04
C GLN A 60 -2.70 13.21 -0.95
N GLY A 61 -3.32 13.34 -2.12
CA GLY A 61 -2.79 14.18 -3.22
C GLY A 61 -1.60 13.56 -3.99
N THR A 62 -1.20 12.32 -3.68
CA THR A 62 -0.15 11.60 -4.40
C THR A 62 -0.70 10.37 -5.14
N PRO A 63 -0.03 9.88 -6.20
CA PRO A 63 -0.39 8.60 -6.84
C PRO A 63 -0.29 7.37 -5.93
N SER A 64 0.37 7.50 -4.77
CA SER A 64 0.60 6.42 -3.80
C SER A 64 -0.32 6.53 -2.57
N VAL A 65 -1.47 7.21 -2.69
CA VAL A 65 -2.47 7.26 -1.62
C VAL A 65 -2.92 5.86 -1.21
N GLN A 66 -3.00 5.58 0.08
CA GLN A 66 -3.48 4.31 0.64
C GLN A 66 -4.50 4.59 1.75
N ASN A 67 -5.64 3.91 1.70
CA ASN A 67 -6.65 3.90 2.76
C ASN A 67 -6.51 2.63 3.58
N PRO A 68 -6.74 2.63 4.90
CA PRO A 68 -6.77 1.41 5.71
C PRO A 68 -7.76 0.40 5.12
N ILE A 69 -7.37 -0.87 5.06
CA ILE A 69 -8.20 -1.98 4.58
C ILE A 69 -8.59 -2.91 5.73
N GLY A 70 -7.78 -3.02 6.78
CA GLY A 70 -8.11 -3.83 7.95
C GLY A 70 -9.42 -3.36 8.59
N ASN A 71 -10.27 -4.31 8.96
CA ASN A 71 -11.41 -4.00 9.82
C ASN A 71 -10.89 -3.71 11.23
N PRO A 72 -11.41 -2.69 11.93
CA PRO A 72 -11.17 -2.56 13.36
C PRO A 72 -11.59 -3.87 14.05
N CYS A 73 -10.76 -4.37 14.96
CA CYS A 73 -11.14 -5.48 15.82
C CYS A 73 -12.34 -5.03 16.67
N ASN A 74 -13.51 -5.63 16.46
CA ASN A 74 -14.66 -5.51 17.34
C ASN A 74 -14.49 -6.37 18.58
#